data_AF-A0A2N2T4N6-F1
#
_entry.id   AF-A0A2N2T4N6-F1
#
_cell.length_a   1.000
_cell.length_b   1.000
_cell.length_c   1.000
_cell.angle_alpha   90.00
_cell.angle_beta   90.00
_cell.angle_gamma   90.00
#
_symmetry.space_group_name_H-M   'P 1'
#
loop_
_entity.id
_entity.type
_entity.pdbx_description
1 polymer ?
#
loop_
_entity_poly.entity_id
_entity_poly.type
_entity_poly.pdbx_seq_one_letter_code
_entity_poly.pdbx_strand_id
1 'polypeptide(L)' 'MSKLIELIKAFMPGFKSQHDIDEAFLAESSDACDLERRMRLLDSDARDSAHGLVFGTMMP' A
#
# COMPACT_ATOMS: atom_id res chain seq x y z
N MET A 1 10.58 30.52 -5.49
CA MET A 1 9.46 29.65 -5.95
C MET A 1 10.03 28.55 -6.82
N SER A 2 10.21 27.37 -6.25
CA SER A 2 10.96 26.29 -6.88
C SER A 2 10.05 25.49 -7.81
N LYS A 3 10.21 25.67 -9.13
CA LYS A 3 9.46 24.96 -10.20
C LYS A 3 9.50 23.42 -10.06
N LEU A 4 10.52 22.91 -9.36
CA LEU A 4 10.68 21.50 -9.02
C LEU A 4 9.53 20.96 -8.14
N ILE A 5 9.02 21.79 -7.21
CA ILE A 5 7.93 21.41 -6.29
C ILE A 5 6.61 21.28 -7.06
N GLU A 6 6.38 22.16 -8.04
CA GLU A 6 5.19 22.15 -8.89
C GLU A 6 5.20 20.93 -9.83
N LEU A 7 6.38 20.54 -10.34
CA LEU A 7 6.56 19.30 -11.10
C LEU A 7 6.22 18.06 -10.26
N ILE A 8 6.76 17.94 -9.03
CA ILE A 8 6.47 16.79 -8.15
C ILE A 8 4.96 16.71 -7.84
N LYS A 9 4.30 17.85 -7.62
CA LYS A 9 2.85 17.90 -7.39
C LYS A 9 2.06 17.53 -8.65
N ALA A 10 2.52 17.90 -9.85
CA ALA A 10 1.90 17.51 -11.11
C ALA A 10 2.04 16.00 -11.42
N PHE A 11 3.07 15.35 -10.85
CA PHE A 11 3.26 13.89 -10.88
C PHE A 11 2.48 13.15 -9.79
N MET A 12 1.65 13.84 -9.00
CA MET A 12 0.73 13.23 -8.03
C MET A 12 -0.73 13.28 -8.54
N PRO A 13 -1.07 12.70 -9.71
CA PRO A 13 -2.45 12.61 -10.14
C PRO A 13 -3.13 11.50 -9.33
N GLY A 14 -3.97 11.88 -8.36
CA GLY A 14 -4.99 10.99 -7.79
C GLY A 14 -4.54 9.57 -7.44
N PHE A 15 -3.31 9.41 -6.94
CA PHE A 15 -2.85 8.11 -6.44
C PHE A 15 -3.78 7.76 -5.29
N LYS A 16 -4.64 6.75 -5.52
CA LYS A 16 -5.32 6.08 -4.41
C LYS A 16 -4.23 5.66 -3.45
N SER A 17 -4.34 6.12 -2.22
CA SER A 17 -3.42 5.68 -1.18
C SER A 17 -3.51 4.16 -1.12
N GLN A 18 -2.42 3.49 -0.73
CA GLN A 18 -2.49 2.07 -0.41
C GLN A 18 -3.63 1.80 0.58
N HIS A 19 -3.85 2.74 1.51
CA HIS A 19 -4.99 2.76 2.42
C HIS A 19 -6.35 2.69 1.71
N ASP A 20 -6.57 3.46 0.65
CA ASP A 20 -7.86 3.50 -0.06
C ASP A 20 -8.11 2.18 -0.82
N ILE A 21 -7.04 1.53 -1.28
CA ILE A 21 -7.08 0.23 -1.95
C ILE A 21 -7.40 -0.87 -0.93
N ASP A 22 -6.70 -0.85 0.21
CA ASP A 22 -6.90 -1.79 1.31
C ASP A 22 -8.31 -1.66 1.89
N GLU A 23 -8.81 -0.44 2.07
CA GLU A 23 -10.15 -0.16 2.57
C GLU A 23 -11.23 -0.68 1.60
N ALA A 24 -11.07 -0.48 0.29
CA ALA A 24 -11.98 -1.03 -0.72
C ALA A 24 -11.97 -2.57 -0.72
N PHE A 25 -10.80 -3.19 -0.53
CA PHE A 25 -10.65 -4.64 -0.45
C PHE A 25 -11.33 -5.23 0.79
N LEU A 26 -11.21 -4.56 1.94
CA LEU A 26 -11.91 -4.95 3.17
C LEU A 26 -13.42 -4.74 3.06
N ALA A 27 -13.86 -3.67 2.39
CA ALA A 27 -15.28 -3.35 2.19
C ALA A 27 -16.02 -4.37 1.31
N GLU A 28 -15.30 -5.12 0.47
CA GLU A 28 -15.88 -6.20 -0.35
C GLU A 28 -16.10 -7.51 0.46
N SER A 29 -15.82 -7.52 1.76
CA SER A 29 -16.04 -8.70 2.61
C SER A 29 -17.52 -9.08 2.72
N SER A 30 -17.82 -10.37 2.62
CA SER A 30 -19.20 -10.87 2.71
C SER A 30 -19.69 -11.02 4.15
N ASP A 31 -18.78 -11.34 5.07
CA ASP A 31 -19.05 -11.54 6.48
C ASP A 31 -17.81 -11.25 7.34
N ALA A 32 -17.96 -11.35 8.66
CA ALA A 32 -16.88 -11.06 9.61
C ALA A 32 -15.70 -12.03 9.52
N CYS A 33 -15.93 -13.30 9.15
CA CYS A 33 -14.88 -14.29 8.97
C CYS A 33 -14.05 -13.97 7.71
N ASP A 34 -14.71 -13.57 6.63
CA ASP A 34 -14.05 -13.15 5.38
C ASP A 34 -13.28 -11.83 5.58
N LEU A 35 -13.84 -10.87 6.32
CA LEU A 35 -13.14 -9.64 6.69
C LEU A 35 -11.83 -9.96 7.43
N GLU A 36 -11.88 -10.83 8.43
CA GLU A 36 -10.71 -11.21 9.23
C GLU A 36 -9.66 -11.96 8.39
N ARG A 37 -10.11 -12.78 7.43
CA ARG A 37 -9.23 -13.43 6.45
C ARG A 37 -8.51 -12.40 5.58
N ARG A 38 -9.23 -11.39 5.06
CA ARG A 38 -8.67 -10.33 4.22
C ARG A 38 -7.70 -9.42 4.96
N MET A 39 -8.01 -9.08 6.21
CA MET A 39 -7.07 -8.36 7.08
C MET A 39 -5.76 -9.12 7.28
N ARG A 40 -5.83 -10.44 7.51
CA ARG A 40 -4.63 -11.29 7.63
C ARG A 40 -3.81 -11.34 6.33
N LEU A 41 -4.47 -11.32 5.16
CA LEU A 41 -3.79 -11.29 3.87
C LEU A 41 -3.00 -9.98 3.69
N LEU A 42 -3.60 -8.84 4.01
CA LEU A 42 -2.91 -7.55 3.97
C LEU A 42 -1.72 -7.51 4.94
N ASP A 43 -1.88 -8.05 6.16
CA ASP A 43 -0.79 -8.10 7.14
C ASP A 43 0.37 -9.01 6.68
N SER A 44 0.08 -10.15 6.04
CA SER A 44 1.12 -10.99 5.44
C SER A 44 1.86 -10.29 4.31
N ASP A 45 1.13 -9.60 3.41
CA ASP A 45 1.73 -8.93 2.26
C ASP A 45 2.58 -7.71 2.68
N ALA A 46 2.15 -6.98 3.72
CA ALA A 46 2.92 -5.90 4.31
C ALA A 46 4.26 -6.41 4.91
N ARG A 47 4.25 -7.60 5.53
CA ARG A 47 5.45 -8.22 6.10
C ARG A 47 6.38 -8.73 5.00
N ASP A 48 5.85 -9.38 3.98
CA ASP A 48 6.65 -9.85 2.84
C ASP A 48 7.27 -8.68 2.06
N SER A 49 6.51 -7.59 1.87
CA SER A 49 7.02 -6.35 1.29
C SER A 49 8.13 -5.71 2.14
N ALA A 50 7.98 -5.70 3.47
CA ALA A 50 9.02 -5.24 4.37
C ALA A 50 10.29 -6.12 4.29
N HIS A 51 10.13 -7.44 4.20
CA HIS A 51 11.25 -8.37 4.01
C HIS A 51 11.92 -8.22 2.65
N GLY A 52 11.16 -7.94 1.57
CA GLY A 52 11.68 -7.67 0.24
C GLY A 52 12.51 -6.39 0.17
N LEU A 53 12.07 -5.31 0.84
CA LEU A 53 12.84 -4.07 0.96
C LEU A 53 14.14 -4.25 1.76
N VAL A 54 14.10 -5.07 2.82
CA VAL A 54 15.30 -5.42 3.58
C VAL A 54 16.27 -6.23 2.72
N PHE A 55 15.81 -7.17 1.90
CA PHE A 55 16.69 -7.92 0.99
C PHE A 55 17.29 -7.05 -0.13
N GLY A 56 16.54 -6.09 -0.67
CA GLY A 56 17.02 -5.19 -1.73
C GLY A 56 18.06 -4.16 -1.27
N THR A 57 18.06 -3.80 0.01
CA THR A 57 19.04 -2.88 0.62
C THR A 57 20.29 -3.59 1.14
N MET A 58 20.26 -4.92 1.22
CA MET A 58 21.39 -5.78 1.55
C MET A 58 22.08 -6.29 0.26
N MET A 59 22.47 -5.38 -0.63
CA MET A 59 23.44 -5.68 -1.70
C MET A 59 24.78 -5.01 -1.34
N PRO A 60 25.90 -5.77 -1.29
CA PRO A 60 27.24 -5.22 -1.05
C PRO A 60 27.78 -4.38 -2.22
#